data_AF-A0A8E2E7J8-F1
#
_entry.id   AF-A0A8E2E7J8-F1
#
_cell.length_a   1.000
_cell.length_b   1.000
_cell.length_c   1.000
_cell.angle_alpha   90.00
_cell.angle_beta   90.00
_cell.angle_gamma   90.00
#
_symmetry.space_group_name_H-M   'P 1'
#
loop_
_entity.id
_entity.type
_entity.pdbx_description
1 polymer ?
#
loop_
_entity_poly.entity_id
_entity_poly.type
_entity_poly.pdbx_seq_one_letter_code
_entity_poly.pdbx_strand_id
1 'polypeptide(L)'
;YNVYIVYFSQATGPDHEGIALVPAQLQGQAGGRFYHVKGTVGLGMDYECRPGYNFGQSRTLRDKADQFQLPRSYLPHFENIASTRPPPHDPRALTQANPNPPVRDCADWVAEVLDAIRILLRSKSLNA
;
A
#
# COMPACT_ATOMS: atom_id res chain seq x y z
N TYR A 1 0.30 -8.50 -12.73
CA TYR A 1 1.04 -8.31 -11.48
C TYR A 1 0.29 -9.03 -10.39
N ASN A 2 0.97 -9.82 -9.58
CA ASN A 2 0.41 -10.27 -8.31
C ASN A 2 0.48 -9.08 -7.35
N VAL A 3 -0.63 -8.78 -6.69
CA VAL A 3 -0.78 -7.66 -5.76
C VAL A 3 -0.68 -8.21 -4.36
N TYR A 4 0.27 -7.70 -3.58
CA TYR A 4 0.45 -8.06 -2.18
C TYR A 4 0.31 -6.83 -1.29
N ILE A 5 -0.22 -7.03 -0.09
CA ILE A 5 0.14 -6.18 1.04
C ILE A 5 1.46 -6.71 1.58
N VAL A 6 2.42 -5.84 1.83
CA VAL A 6 3.70 -6.19 2.46
C VAL A 6 3.82 -5.50 3.80
N TYR A 7 4.28 -6.24 4.81
CA TYR A 7 4.38 -5.79 6.19
C TYR A 7 5.85 -5.70 6.58
N PHE A 8 6.28 -4.52 7.03
CA PHE A 8 7.64 -4.30 7.50
C PHE A 8 7.66 -3.94 8.98
N SER A 9 8.43 -4.67 9.80
CA SER A 9 8.62 -4.36 11.21
C SER A 9 9.21 -2.96 11.38
N GLN A 10 8.66 -2.18 12.31
CA GLN A 10 9.21 -0.89 12.72
C GLN A 10 9.77 -0.96 14.15
N ALA A 11 10.68 -0.05 14.48
CA ALA A 11 11.27 0.01 15.82
C ALA A 11 10.23 0.33 16.91
N THR A 12 9.18 1.06 16.54
CA THR A 12 8.09 1.49 17.43
C THR A 12 6.77 1.48 16.66
N GLY A 13 5.68 1.10 17.34
CA GLY A 13 4.35 1.08 16.74
C GLY A 13 4.03 -0.21 15.97
N PRO A 14 2.90 -0.24 15.25
CA PRO A 14 2.53 -1.36 14.40
C PRO A 14 3.48 -1.51 13.21
N ASP A 15 3.36 -2.63 12.48
CA ASP A 15 4.13 -2.82 11.26
C ASP A 15 3.76 -1.77 10.19
N HIS A 16 4.74 -1.39 9.39
CA HIS A 16 4.55 -0.53 8.24
C HIS A 16 3.92 -1.32 7.09
N GLU A 17 2.79 -0.85 6.59
CA GLU A 17 2.10 -1.47 5.46
C GLU A 17 2.37 -0.73 4.15
N GLY A 18 2.41 -1.50 3.06
CA GLY A 18 2.39 -0.95 1.71
C GLY A 18 1.97 -1.99 0.68
N ILE A 19 1.87 -1.56 -0.57
CA ILE A 19 1.40 -2.41 -1.67
C ILE A 19 2.58 -2.76 -2.56
N ALA A 20 2.75 -4.05 -2.83
CA ALA A 20 3.72 -4.55 -3.80
C ALA A 20 3.00 -5.06 -5.06
N LEU A 21 3.36 -4.52 -6.22
CA LEU A 21 3.00 -5.07 -7.52
C LEU A 21 4.18 -5.84 -8.09
N VAL A 22 4.04 -7.17 -8.11
CA VAL A 22 5.10 -8.08 -8.54
C VAL A 22 4.75 -8.64 -9.91
N PRO A 23 5.66 -8.60 -10.92
CA PRO A 23 5.42 -9.30 -12.17
C PRO A 23 5.09 -10.77 -11.92
N ALA A 24 4.00 -11.28 -12.50
CA ALA A 24 3.53 -12.64 -12.20
C ALA A 24 4.55 -13.71 -12.64
N GLN A 25 5.38 -13.39 -13.65
CA GLN A 25 6.45 -14.26 -14.14
C GLN A 25 7.73 -14.21 -13.29
N LEU A 26 7.83 -13.31 -12.31
CA LEU A 26 9.05 -13.17 -11.51
C LEU A 26 9.16 -14.34 -10.50
N GLN A 27 10.18 -15.18 -10.66
CA GLN A 27 10.43 -16.27 -9.72
C GLN A 27 10.71 -15.74 -8.31
N GLY A 28 10.21 -16.44 -7.29
CA GLY A 28 10.37 -16.05 -5.88
C GLY A 28 9.45 -14.93 -5.40
N GLN A 29 8.81 -14.18 -6.32
CA GLN A 29 7.80 -13.16 -5.99
C GLN A 29 8.27 -12.18 -4.91
N ALA A 30 9.55 -11.80 -4.98
CA ALA A 30 10.29 -11.11 -3.90
C ALA A 30 10.67 -9.65 -4.25
N GLY A 31 10.33 -9.18 -5.44
CA GLY A 31 10.64 -7.82 -5.88
C GLY A 31 9.66 -7.30 -6.91
N GLY A 32 9.50 -5.99 -6.99
CA GLY A 32 8.50 -5.39 -7.87
C GLY A 32 8.41 -3.89 -7.68
N ARG A 33 7.23 -3.32 -7.94
CA ARG A 33 6.94 -1.93 -7.62
C ARG A 33 6.36 -1.87 -6.22
N PHE A 34 6.89 -0.99 -5.38
CA PHE A 34 6.44 -0.81 -4.01
C PHE A 34 5.85 0.59 -3.83
N TYR A 35 4.64 0.65 -3.27
CA TYR A 35 3.87 1.87 -3.07
C TYR A 35 3.50 1.95 -1.60
N HIS A 36 3.79 3.08 -0.96
CA HIS A 36 3.48 3.26 0.44
C HIS A 36 3.40 4.74 0.81
N VAL A 37 2.89 5.00 1.99
CA VAL A 37 3.01 6.29 2.67
C VAL A 37 4.06 6.16 3.78
N LYS A 38 4.90 7.17 3.99
CA LYS A 38 5.92 7.15 5.04
C LYS A 38 5.84 8.40 5.91
N GLY A 39 6.31 8.32 7.15
CA GLY A 39 6.29 9.44 8.08
C GLY A 39 5.44 9.13 9.30
N THR A 40 5.10 10.16 10.07
CA THR A 40 4.29 10.06 11.29
C THR A 40 2.95 10.74 11.03
N VAL A 41 1.83 10.04 11.22
CA VAL A 41 0.47 10.56 10.96
C VAL A 41 0.28 11.98 11.50
N GLY A 42 0.69 12.23 12.74
CA GLY A 42 0.56 13.52 13.39
C GLY A 42 1.36 14.68 12.79
N LEU A 43 2.48 14.37 12.13
CA LEU A 43 3.34 15.33 11.45
C LEU A 43 3.09 15.39 9.94
N GLY A 44 2.25 14.47 9.43
CA GLY A 44 2.05 14.25 8.01
C GLY A 44 2.87 13.06 7.51
N MET A 45 2.28 12.36 6.55
CA MET A 45 2.94 11.31 5.79
C MET A 45 3.11 11.73 4.34
N ASP A 46 4.09 11.14 3.66
CA ASP A 46 4.37 11.35 2.25
C ASP A 46 4.16 10.07 1.46
N TYR A 47 3.51 10.17 0.30
CA TYR A 47 3.45 9.07 -0.65
C TYR A 47 4.83 8.85 -1.31
N GLU A 48 5.25 7.60 -1.40
CA GLU A 48 6.45 7.18 -2.11
C GLU A 48 6.17 5.96 -2.99
N CYS A 49 6.75 5.99 -4.20
CA CYS A 49 6.78 4.85 -5.11
C CYS A 49 8.23 4.46 -5.40
N ARG A 50 8.55 3.18 -5.17
CA ARG A 50 9.86 2.59 -5.44
C ARG A 50 9.74 1.52 -6.54
N PRO A 51 10.03 1.86 -7.80
CA PRO A 51 10.09 0.87 -8.87
C PRO A 51 11.30 -0.06 -8.66
N GLY A 52 11.11 -1.36 -8.87
CA GLY A 52 12.18 -2.36 -8.76
C GLY A 52 12.65 -2.65 -7.33
N TYR A 53 11.84 -2.34 -6.32
CA TYR A 53 12.15 -2.62 -4.92
C TYR A 53 12.16 -4.12 -4.64
N ASN A 54 13.26 -4.63 -4.06
CA ASN A 54 13.41 -6.02 -3.65
C ASN A 54 13.12 -6.16 -2.16
N PHE A 55 11.85 -6.37 -1.82
CA PHE A 55 11.43 -6.53 -0.43
C PHE A 55 11.93 -7.85 0.19
N GLY A 56 12.19 -8.89 -0.60
CA GLY A 56 12.75 -10.14 -0.10
C GLY A 56 14.18 -10.04 0.43
N GLN A 57 14.89 -8.95 0.13
CA GLN A 57 16.19 -8.63 0.74
C GLN A 57 16.08 -7.70 1.96
N SER A 58 14.87 -7.20 2.26
CA SER A 58 14.67 -6.35 3.42
C SER A 58 14.68 -7.19 4.70
N ARG A 59 15.58 -6.84 5.63
CA ARG A 59 15.65 -7.49 6.95
C ARG A 59 14.43 -7.20 7.83
N THR A 60 13.69 -6.16 7.50
CA THR A 60 12.48 -5.78 8.23
C THR A 60 11.21 -6.34 7.60
N LEU A 61 11.29 -7.02 6.45
CA LEU A 61 10.11 -7.69 5.89
C LEU A 61 9.66 -8.78 6.87
N ARG A 62 8.44 -8.63 7.38
CA ARG A 62 7.82 -9.60 8.28
C ARG A 62 6.97 -10.60 7.52
N ASP A 63 6.11 -10.10 6.63
CA ASP A 63 5.16 -10.93 5.90
C ASP A 63 4.70 -10.26 4.59
N LYS A 64 4.02 -11.02 3.74
CA LYS A 64 3.26 -10.54 2.60
C LYS A 64 1.95 -11.31 2.42
N ALA A 65 0.85 -10.61 2.19
CA ALA A 65 -0.46 -11.20 1.96
C ALA A 65 -0.92 -11.00 0.51
N ASP A 66 -1.15 -12.09 -0.21
CA ASP A 66 -1.72 -12.04 -1.58
C ASP A 66 -3.14 -11.46 -1.55
N GLN A 67 -3.43 -10.59 -2.52
CA GLN A 67 -4.72 -9.90 -2.60
C GLN A 67 -5.50 -10.28 -3.85
N PHE A 68 -4.87 -10.14 -5.03
CA PHE A 68 -5.44 -10.45 -6.34
C PHE A 68 -4.38 -10.25 -7.44
N GLN A 69 -4.76 -10.55 -8.68
CA GLN A 69 -3.95 -10.25 -9.87
C GLN A 69 -4.46 -8.99 -10.58
N LEU A 70 -3.53 -8.07 -10.86
CA LEU A 70 -3.76 -6.86 -11.64
C LEU A 70 -3.25 -7.05 -13.08
N PRO A 71 -4.11 -6.97 -14.12
CA PRO A 71 -3.65 -6.99 -15.51
C PRO A 71 -2.69 -5.83 -15.80
N ARG A 72 -1.70 -6.05 -16.67
CA ARG A 72 -0.67 -5.03 -16.97
C ARG A 72 -1.25 -3.72 -17.50
N SER A 73 -2.36 -3.79 -18.25
CA SER A 73 -3.08 -2.62 -18.77
C SER A 73 -3.64 -1.71 -17.68
N TYR A 74 -3.85 -2.21 -16.46
CA TYR A 74 -4.35 -1.42 -15.33
C TYR A 74 -3.25 -0.78 -14.49
N LEU A 75 -1.97 -1.01 -14.79
CA LEU A 75 -0.88 -0.41 -14.03
C LEU A 75 -0.99 1.14 -13.98
N PRO A 76 -1.23 1.87 -15.09
CA PRO A 76 -1.37 3.33 -15.03
C PRO A 76 -2.55 3.78 -14.16
N HIS A 77 -3.66 3.03 -14.18
CA HIS A 77 -4.81 3.33 -13.33
C HIS A 77 -4.50 3.10 -11.85
N PHE A 78 -3.82 2.01 -11.51
CA PHE A 78 -3.36 1.76 -10.15
C PHE A 78 -2.42 2.88 -9.67
N GLU A 79 -1.43 3.26 -10.48
CA GLU A 79 -0.48 4.31 -10.12
C GLU A 79 -1.15 5.66 -9.92
N ASN A 80 -2.14 5.99 -10.74
CA ASN A 80 -2.96 7.19 -10.56
C ASN A 80 -3.80 7.12 -9.27
N ILE A 81 -4.44 5.99 -8.96
CA ILE A 81 -5.21 5.83 -7.71
C ILE A 81 -4.28 5.99 -6.51
N ALA A 82 -3.13 5.34 -6.52
CA ALA A 82 -2.17 5.40 -5.42
C ALA A 82 -1.62 6.81 -5.22
N SER A 83 -1.22 7.51 -6.30
CA SER A 83 -0.63 8.85 -6.19
C SER A 83 -1.62 9.96 -5.85
N THR A 84 -2.90 9.79 -6.19
CA THR A 84 -3.94 10.79 -5.92
C THR A 84 -4.64 10.58 -4.59
N ARG A 85 -4.48 9.41 -3.95
CA ARG A 85 -5.03 9.17 -2.61
C ARG A 85 -4.20 9.95 -1.58
N PRO A 86 -4.79 10.89 -0.82
CA PRO A 86 -4.02 11.73 0.10
C PRO A 86 -3.34 10.86 1.15
N PRO A 87 -2.06 11.08 1.46
CA PRO A 87 -1.42 10.45 2.61
C PRO A 87 -2.13 10.78 3.93
N PRO A 88 -2.07 9.91 4.94
CA PRO A 88 -2.65 10.20 6.24
C PRO A 88 -2.01 11.41 6.91
N HIS A 89 -2.85 12.28 7.48
CA HIS A 89 -2.43 13.38 8.33
C HIS A 89 -3.51 13.68 9.37
N ASP A 90 -3.17 13.55 10.65
CA ASP A 90 -4.05 13.93 11.75
C ASP A 90 -3.24 14.32 12.99
N PRO A 91 -3.14 15.62 13.32
CA PRO A 91 -2.40 16.10 14.49
C PRO A 91 -2.84 15.52 15.83
N ARG A 92 -4.07 14.98 15.93
CA ARG A 92 -4.56 14.31 17.15
C ARG A 92 -3.70 13.10 17.51
N ALA A 93 -3.06 12.47 16.54
CA ALA A 93 -2.14 11.34 16.75
C ALA A 93 -0.94 11.67 17.66
N LEU A 94 -0.60 12.96 17.85
CA LEU A 94 0.49 13.38 18.74
C LEU A 94 0.06 13.59 20.19
N THR A 95 -1.23 13.80 20.43
CA THR A 95 -1.74 14.35 21.70
C THR A 95 -2.84 13.52 22.33
N GLN A 96 -3.56 12.73 21.54
CA GLN A 96 -4.66 11.89 22.01
C GLN A 96 -4.22 10.42 22.00
N ALA A 97 -4.27 9.78 23.17
CA ALA A 97 -3.91 8.37 23.29
C ALA A 97 -4.88 7.44 22.53
N ASN A 98 -6.18 7.75 22.53
CA ASN A 98 -7.23 6.98 21.87
C ASN A 98 -8.22 7.92 21.15
N PRO A 99 -7.84 8.50 20.00
CA PRO A 99 -8.69 9.40 19.25
C PRO A 99 -9.96 8.68 18.77
N ASN A 100 -11.11 9.35 18.88
CA ASN A 100 -12.40 8.87 18.36
C ASN A 100 -13.02 9.92 17.43
N PRO A 101 -13.25 9.63 16.14
CA PRO A 101 -12.92 8.38 15.45
C PRO A 101 -11.39 8.13 15.40
N PRO A 102 -10.96 6.87 15.21
CA PRO A 102 -9.56 6.53 15.03
C PRO A 102 -8.89 7.40 13.97
N VAL A 103 -7.62 7.71 14.17
CA VAL A 103 -6.82 8.41 13.16
C VAL A 103 -6.55 7.47 11.99
N ARG A 104 -6.61 8.02 10.79
CA ARG A 104 -6.25 7.29 9.58
C ARG A 104 -4.75 7.00 9.57
N ASP A 105 -4.35 5.80 9.15
CA ASP A 105 -2.95 5.38 9.09
C ASP A 105 -2.54 4.75 7.74
N CYS A 106 -1.36 4.11 7.71
CA CYS A 106 -0.85 3.46 6.50
C CYS A 106 -1.70 2.27 6.05
N ALA A 107 -2.30 1.52 6.97
CA ALA A 107 -3.18 0.39 6.66
C ALA A 107 -4.47 0.89 6.01
N ASP A 108 -5.04 1.99 6.52
CA ASP A 108 -6.21 2.62 5.90
C ASP A 108 -5.91 3.10 4.47
N TRP A 109 -4.77 3.76 4.25
CA TRP A 109 -4.37 4.18 2.91
C TRP A 109 -4.22 2.98 1.95
N VAL A 110 -3.63 1.87 2.42
CA VAL A 110 -3.51 0.63 1.65
C VAL A 110 -4.89 0.08 1.29
N ALA A 111 -5.80 -0.02 2.26
CA ALA A 111 -7.15 -0.52 2.06
C ALA A 111 -7.92 0.31 1.02
N GLU A 112 -7.87 1.65 1.13
CA GLU A 112 -8.54 2.56 0.19
C GLU A 112 -8.03 2.45 -1.25
N VAL A 113 -6.73 2.24 -1.44
CA VAL A 113 -6.13 2.04 -2.78
C VAL A 113 -6.56 0.69 -3.35
N LEU A 114 -6.50 -0.38 -2.56
CA LEU A 114 -6.90 -1.73 -2.98
C LEU A 114 -8.40 -1.81 -3.30
N ASP A 115 -9.25 -1.16 -2.50
CA ASP A 115 -10.68 -1.13 -2.75
C ASP A 115 -11.03 -0.35 -4.01
N ALA A 116 -10.41 0.81 -4.23
CA ALA A 116 -10.62 1.61 -5.43
C ALA A 116 -10.25 0.84 -6.71
N ILE A 117 -9.11 0.14 -6.73
CA ILE A 117 -8.73 -0.65 -7.91
C ILE A 117 -9.63 -1.88 -8.09
N ARG A 118 -10.08 -2.54 -7.00
CA ARG A 118 -11.05 -3.64 -7.08
C ARG A 118 -12.39 -3.19 -7.66
N ILE A 119 -12.88 -2.02 -7.27
CA ILE A 119 -14.09 -1.42 -7.85
C ILE A 119 -13.90 -1.18 -9.35
N LEU A 120 -12.76 -0.61 -9.76
CA LEU A 120 -12.46 -0.36 -11.16
C LEU A 120 -12.39 -1.66 -11.99
N LEU A 121 -11.77 -2.72 -11.45
CA LEU A 121 -11.71 -4.02 -12.11
C LEU A 121 -13.12 -4.61 -12.29
N ARG A 122 -13.96 -4.58 -11.25
CA ARG A 122 -15.34 -5.09 -11.29
C ARG A 122 -16.22 -4.32 -12.27
N SER A 123 -16.14 -2.98 -12.27
CA SER A 123 -16.97 -2.15 -13.16
C SER A 123 -16.64 -2.38 -14.63
N LYS A 124 -15.40 -2.73 -14.97
CA LYS A 124 -15.00 -3.06 -16.34
C LYS A 124 -15.33 -4.49 -16.74
N SER A 125 -15.27 -5.44 -15.82
CA SER A 125 -15.75 -6.81 -16.06
C SER A 125 -17.27 -6.88 -16.31
N LEU A 126 -18.06 -5.95 -15.75
CA LEU A 126 -19.50 -5.84 -16.01
C LEU A 126 -19.84 -5.17 -17.36
N ASN A 127 -18.88 -4.51 -17.99
CA ASN A 127 -19.05 -3.77 -19.24
C ASN A 127 -18.30 -4.42 -20.43
N ALA A 128 -17.82 -5.66 -20.26
CA ALA A 128 -17.09 -6.44 -21.26
C ALA A 128 -17.92 -7.65 -21.68
#